data_AF-A0A7K3GKQ8-F1
#
_entry.id   AF-A0A7K3GKQ8-F1
#
_cell.length_a   1.000
_cell.length_b   1.000
_cell.length_c   1.000
_cell.angle_alpha   90.00
_cell.angle_beta   90.00
_cell.angle_gamma   90.00
#
_symmetry.space_group_name_H-M   'P 1'
#
loop_
_entity.id
_entity.type
_entity.pdbx_description
1 polymer ?
#
loop_
_entity_poly.entity_id
_entity_poly.type
_entity_poly.pdbx_seq_one_letter_code
_entity_poly.pdbx_strand_id
1 'polypeptide(L)' 'MTLLDSDVWGRKFYSDGWRDSPVAHPVTEPATGDRLGAVGLATAEDVGRAATRAAEAQRAWAATGP' A
#
# COMPACT_ATOMS: atom_id res chain seq x y z
N MET A 1 -2.20 10.37 21.54
CA MET A 1 -2.35 11.02 20.22
C MET A 1 -1.12 10.67 19.40
N THR A 2 -1.29 9.90 18.33
CA THR A 2 -0.23 9.64 17.35
C THR A 2 -0.37 10.63 16.20
N LEU A 3 0.76 11.07 15.62
CA LEU A 3 0.80 12.01 14.50
C LEU A 3 0.08 11.46 13.25
N LEU A 4 0.08 10.15 13.08
CA LEU A 4 -0.58 9.42 12.00
C LEU A 4 -1.64 8.50 12.59
N ASP A 5 -2.79 8.42 11.93
CA ASP A 5 -3.78 7.38 12.17
C ASP A 5 -3.30 6.08 11.51
N SER A 6 -2.82 5.15 12.34
CA SER A 6 -2.29 3.87 11.88
C SER A 6 -3.35 2.98 11.26
N ASP A 7 -4.64 3.19 11.54
CA ASP A 7 -5.71 2.33 11.00
C ASP A 7 -6.00 2.63 9.53
N VAL A 8 -5.56 3.79 9.03
CA VAL A 8 -5.69 4.18 7.62
C VAL A 8 -4.78 3.36 6.69
N TRP A 9 -3.54 3.07 7.11
CA TRP A 9 -2.51 2.46 6.27
C TRP A 9 -1.90 1.17 6.84
N GLY A 10 -2.08 0.93 8.14
CA GLY A 10 -1.53 -0.21 8.83
C GLY A 10 -2.05 -1.52 8.27
N ARG A 11 -1.13 -2.44 7.93
CA ARG A 11 -1.44 -3.75 7.32
C ARG A 11 -2.26 -3.66 6.03
N LYS A 12 -2.22 -2.53 5.34
CA LYS A 12 -2.90 -2.28 4.08
C LYS A 12 -1.89 -1.94 2.98
N PHE A 13 -2.35 -2.01 1.74
CA PHE A 13 -1.66 -1.43 0.59
C PHE A 13 -2.67 -0.69 -0.28
N TYR A 14 -2.18 0.27 -1.06
CA TYR A 14 -3.02 1.01 -2.00
C TYR A 14 -2.95 0.38 -3.39
N SER A 15 -4.11 -0.01 -3.91
CA SER A 15 -4.31 -0.46 -5.29
C SER A 15 -5.78 -0.20 -5.55
N ASP A 16 -6.09 0.76 -6.43
CA ASP A 16 -7.45 1.28 -6.70
C ASP A 16 -8.32 1.58 -5.45
N GLY A 17 -7.66 1.91 -4.33
CA GLY A 17 -8.24 2.04 -2.99
C GLY A 17 -7.34 1.42 -1.92
N TRP A 18 -7.63 1.68 -0.65
CA TRP A 18 -6.96 0.99 0.47
C TRP A 18 -7.52 -0.43 0.61
N ARG A 19 -6.62 -1.42 0.61
CA ARG A 19 -6.98 -2.84 0.70
C ARG A 19 -6.24 -3.49 1.86
N ASP A 20 -6.94 -4.34 2.60
CA ASP A 20 -6.32 -5.16 3.63
C ASP A 20 -5.35 -6.18 3.01
N SER A 21 -4.20 -6.33 3.66
CA SER A 21 -3.22 -7.33 3.29
C SER A 21 -3.37 -8.58 4.15
N PRO A 22 -3.32 -9.79 3.55
CA PRO A 22 -3.26 -11.03 4.31
C PRO A 22 -1.92 -11.18 5.08
N VAL A 23 -0.86 -10.50 4.61
CA VAL A 23 0.47 -10.56 5.22
C VAL A 23 0.87 -9.17 5.70
N ALA A 24 1.24 -9.06 6.97
CA ALA A 24 1.75 -7.83 7.57
C ALA A 24 3.27 -7.92 7.76
N HIS A 25 3.99 -6.86 7.43
CA HIS A 25 5.43 -6.74 7.65
C HIS A 25 5.73 -5.69 8.72
N PRO A 26 6.44 -6.03 9.81
CA PRO A 26 6.79 -5.06 10.84
C PRO A 26 7.75 -4.02 10.30
N VAL A 27 7.55 -2.76 10.70
CA VAL A 27 8.50 -1.68 10.43
C VAL A 27 9.28 -1.41 11.71
N THR A 28 10.61 -1.48 11.62
CA THR A 28 11.53 -1.35 12.75
C THR A 28 12.28 -0.03 12.69
N GLU A 29 12.37 0.65 13.81
CA GLU A 29 13.19 1.85 14.02
C GLU A 29 14.67 1.43 14.07
N PRO A 30 15.55 2.03 13.24
CA PRO A 30 16.90 1.53 13.07
C PRO A 30 17.86 1.82 14.23
N ALA A 31 17.64 2.86 15.05
CA ALA A 31 18.57 3.25 16.11
C ALA A 31 18.39 2.48 17.43
N THR A 32 17.18 1.99 17.68
CA THR A 32 16.71 1.37 18.93
C THR A 32 16.26 -0.06 18.71
N GLY A 33 15.85 -0.42 17.49
CA GLY A 33 15.25 -1.72 17.18
C GLY A 33 13.76 -1.81 17.54
N ASP A 34 13.14 -0.73 18.00
CA ASP A 34 11.74 -0.72 18.38
C ASP A 34 10.81 -0.81 17.16
N ARG A 35 9.61 -1.34 17.36
CA ARG A 35 8.61 -1.44 16.29
C ARG A 35 7.86 -0.12 16.12
N LEU A 36 7.91 0.45 14.92
CA LEU A 36 7.14 1.64 14.54
C LEU A 36 5.71 1.31 14.09
N GLY A 37 5.49 0.13 13.51
CA GLY A 37 4.18 -0.25 12.97
C GLY A 37 4.22 -1.53 12.15
N ALA A 38 3.28 -1.68 11.23
CA ALA A 38 3.33 -2.72 10.19
C ALA A 38 2.65 -2.28 8.90
N VAL A 39 3.22 -2.67 7.77
CA VAL A 39 2.67 -2.45 6.41
C VAL A 39 2.08 -3.73 5.86
N GLY A 40 1.19 -3.63 4.87
CA GLY A 40 0.71 -4.79 4.12
C GLY A 40 1.68 -5.22 3.02
N LEU A 41 1.91 -6.53 2.85
CA LEU A 41 2.62 -7.10 1.69
C LEU A 41 1.62 -7.67 0.68
N ALA A 42 1.70 -7.17 -0.55
CA ALA A 42 0.90 -7.70 -1.65
C ALA A 42 1.32 -9.14 -2.01
N THR A 43 0.33 -9.97 -2.32
CA THR A 43 0.56 -11.28 -2.94
C THR A 43 0.80 -11.14 -4.44
N ALA A 44 1.24 -12.21 -5.10
CA ALA A 44 1.36 -12.22 -6.56
C ALA A 44 0.01 -11.94 -7.27
N GLU A 45 -1.11 -12.42 -6.71
CA GLU A 45 -2.45 -12.16 -7.22
C GLU A 45 -2.82 -10.67 -7.11
N ASP A 46 -2.50 -10.04 -5.98
CA ASP A 46 -2.71 -8.61 -5.78
C ASP A 46 -1.94 -7.77 -6.79
N VAL A 47 -0.69 -8.16 -7.08
CA VAL A 47 0.14 -7.50 -8.10
C VAL A 47 -0.46 -7.68 -9.49
N GLY A 48 -0.95 -8.88 -9.83
CA GLY A 48 -1.62 -9.14 -11.10
C GLY A 48 -2.88 -8.28 -11.30
N ARG A 49 -3.71 -8.15 -10.26
CA ARG A 49 -4.88 -7.25 -10.27
C ARG A 49 -4.47 -5.79 -10.46
N ALA A 50 -3.47 -5.33 -9.70
CA ALA A 50 -2.97 -3.97 -9.80
C ALA A 50 -2.45 -3.64 -11.19
N ALA A 51 -1.69 -4.55 -11.81
CA ALA A 51 -1.17 -4.40 -13.16
C ALA A 51 -2.29 -4.32 -14.21
N THR A 52 -3.34 -5.15 -14.07
CA THR A 52 -4.52 -5.11 -14.94
C THR A 52 -5.22 -3.76 -14.85
N ARG A 53 -5.47 -3.26 -13.63
CA ARG A 53 -6.06 -1.93 -13.42
C ARG A 53 -5.22 -0.80 -13.97
N ALA A 54 -3.89 -0.86 -13.78
CA ALA A 54 -2.99 0.13 -14.34
C ALA A 54 -3.05 0.15 -15.88
N ALA A 55 -3.10 -1.03 -16.53
CA ALA A 55 -3.20 -1.13 -17.98
C ALA A 55 -4.52 -0.56 -18.53
N GLU A 56 -5.62 -0.66 -17.79
CA GLU A 56 -6.91 -0.04 -18.12
C GLU A 56 -6.83 1.50 -17.98
N ALA A 57 -6.29 1.99 -16.87
CA ALA A 57 -6.27 3.41 -16.53
C ALA A 57 -5.24 4.23 -17.33
N GLN A 58 -4.15 3.60 -17.80
CA GLN A 58 -3.01 4.31 -18.39
C GLN A 58 -3.38 5.24 -19.56
N ARG A 59 -4.35 4.85 -20.40
CA ARG A 59 -4.75 5.64 -21.58
C ARG A 59 -5.44 6.93 -21.20
N ALA A 60 -6.39 6.84 -20.26
CA ALA A 60 -7.09 8.02 -19.74
C ALA A 60 -6.11 8.94 -19.00
N TRP A 61 -5.21 8.36 -18.19
CA TRP A 61 -4.17 9.13 -17.51
C TRP A 61 -3.28 9.89 -18.48
N ALA A 62 -2.79 9.23 -19.53
CA ALA A 62 -1.92 9.85 -20.54
C ALA A 62 -2.61 10.99 -21.34
N ALA A 63 -3.94 11.02 -21.39
CA ALA A 63 -4.70 12.10 -22.00
C ALA A 63 -4.94 13.30 -21.07
N THR A 64 -4.52 13.22 -19.80
CA THR A 64 -4.64 14.32 -18.83
C THR A 64 -3.60 15.39 -19.15
N GLY A 65 -4.03 16.65 -19.28
CA GLY A 65 -3.14 17.78 -19.54
C GLY A 65 -2.22 18.11 -18.35
N PRO A 66 -1.15 18.88 -18.59
CA PRO A 66 -0.22 19.34 -17.55
C PRO A 66 -0.85 20.35 -16.58
#